data_AF-A0A1E7H7X7-F1
#
_entry.id   AF-A0A1E7H7X7-F1
#
_cell.length_a   1.000
_cell.length_b   1.000
_cell.length_c   1.000
_cell.angle_alpha   90.00
_cell.angle_beta   90.00
_cell.angle_gamma   90.00
#
_symmetry.space_group_name_H-M   'P 1'
#
loop_
_entity.id
_entity.type
_entity.pdbx_description
1 polymer ?
#
loop_
_entity_poly.entity_id
_entity_poly.type
_entity_poly.pdbx_seq_one_letter_code
_entity_poly.pdbx_strand_id
1 'polypeptide(L)' 'MIQQHQCGIAVPPADPEAFADALEYMADHRAESVVMGANGRLLAEQKFGRGLLTEKFVDWLEGAVAE' A
#
# COMPACT_ATOMS: atom_id res chain seq x y z
N MET A 1 -5.38 -2.52 5.01
CA MET A 1 -5.07 -1.86 3.72
C MET A 1 -4.50 -2.84 2.70
N ILE A 2 -3.42 -3.55 3.00
CA ILE A 2 -2.75 -4.46 2.04
C ILE A 2 -3.70 -5.54 1.50
N GLN A 3 -4.35 -6.32 2.37
CA GLN A 3 -5.29 -7.37 1.96
C GLN A 3 -6.55 -6.79 1.30
N GLN A 4 -7.09 -5.69 1.83
CA GLN A 4 -8.27 -5.02 1.30
C GLN A 4 -8.11 -4.58 -0.16
N HIS A 5 -6.91 -4.12 -0.52
CA HIS A 5 -6.59 -3.70 -1.89
C HIS A 5 -5.92 -4.81 -2.70
N GLN A 6 -5.76 -6.01 -2.14
CA GLN A 6 -5.09 -7.14 -2.76
C GLN A 6 -3.75 -6.73 -3.40
N CYS A 7 -2.98 -5.91 -2.69
CA CYS A 7 -1.73 -5.32 -3.20
C CYS A 7 -0.47 -5.95 -2.59
N GLY A 8 -0.63 -7.09 -1.92
CA GLY A 8 0.45 -7.87 -1.31
C GLY A 8 -0.10 -8.79 -0.22
N ILE A 9 0.83 -9.45 0.49
CA ILE A 9 0.55 -10.33 1.61
C ILE A 9 1.19 -9.68 2.84
N ALA A 10 0.39 -9.34 3.86
CA ALA A 10 0.93 -8.89 5.14
C ALA A 10 1.13 -10.10 6.06
N VAL A 11 2.33 -10.22 6.61
CA VAL A 11 2.71 -11.27 7.55
C VAL A 11 2.85 -10.70 8.96
N PRO A 12 2.67 -11.51 10.03
CA PRO A 12 2.94 -11.08 11.39
C PRO A 12 4.39 -10.62 11.58
N PRO A 13 4.64 -9.63 12.45
CA PRO A 13 6.00 -9.24 12.78
C PRO A 13 6.72 -10.37 13.54
N ALA A 14 8.03 -10.50 13.32
CA ALA A 14 8.89 -11.50 13.97
C ALA A 14 8.49 -12.96 13.72
N ASP A 15 7.78 -13.24 12.63
CA ASP A 15 7.43 -14.58 12.17
C ASP A 15 8.19 -14.91 10.86
N PRO A 16 9.38 -15.53 10.95
CA PRO A 16 10.18 -15.84 9.77
C PRO A 16 9.58 -16.95 8.91
N GLU A 17 8.81 -17.88 9.49
CA GLU A 17 8.15 -18.96 8.77
C GLU A 17 7.02 -18.39 7.90
N ALA A 18 6.14 -17.56 8.46
CA ALA A 18 5.09 -16.90 7.69
C ALA A 18 5.64 -15.99 6.57
N PHE A 19 6.81 -15.39 6.78
CA PHE A 19 7.49 -14.61 5.75
C PHE A 19 8.02 -15.51 4.62
N ALA A 20 8.65 -16.64 4.95
CA ALA A 20 9.12 -17.61 3.96
C ALA A 20 7.95 -18.18 3.13
N ASP A 21 6.89 -18.61 3.79
CA ASP A 21 5.68 -19.16 3.14
C ASP A 21 5.06 -18.15 2.15
N ALA A 22 4.99 -16.87 2.54
CA ALA A 22 4.49 -15.82 1.66
C ALA A 22 5.37 -15.64 0.40
N LEU A 23 6.70 -15.72 0.55
CA LEU A 23 7.63 -15.61 -0.58
C LEU A 23 7.50 -16.81 -1.53
N GLU A 24 7.44 -18.03 -0.98
CA GLU A 24 7.24 -19.26 -1.76
C GLU A 24 5.92 -19.21 -2.52
N TYR A 25 4.83 -18.82 -1.85
CA TYR A 25 3.53 -18.64 -2.50
C TYR A 25 3.60 -17.64 -3.66
N MET A 26 4.25 -16.48 -3.49
CA MET A 26 4.39 -15.49 -4.56
C MET A 26 5.29 -15.97 -5.70
N ALA A 27 6.28 -16.81 -5.42
CA ALA A 27 7.12 -17.44 -6.43
C ALA A 27 6.30 -18.41 -7.29
N ASP A 28 5.41 -19.18 -6.68
CA ASP A 28 4.53 -20.14 -7.37
C ASP A 28 3.36 -19.45 -8.09
N HIS A 29 2.86 -18.32 -7.58
CA HIS A 29 1.69 -17.58 -8.10
C HIS A 29 2.10 -16.27 -8.78
N ARG A 30 2.97 -16.35 -9.79
CA ARG A 30 3.53 -15.17 -10.48
C ARG A 30 2.47 -14.25 -11.11
N ALA A 31 1.41 -14.82 -11.68
CA ALA A 31 0.33 -14.04 -12.28
C ALA A 31 -0.38 -13.16 -11.23
N GLU A 32 -0.68 -13.73 -10.06
CA GLU A 32 -1.27 -13.00 -8.95
C GLU A 32 -0.32 -11.92 -8.42
N SER A 33 0.97 -12.22 -8.34
CA SER A 33 1.99 -11.25 -7.92
C SER A 33 2.06 -10.02 -8.83
N VAL A 34 1.88 -10.19 -10.14
CA VAL A 34 1.81 -9.06 -11.10
C VAL A 34 0.58 -8.20 -10.82
N VAL A 35 -0.58 -8.83 -10.57
CA VAL A 35 -1.81 -8.13 -10.20
C VAL A 35 -1.63 -7.37 -8.89
N MET A 36 -1.03 -8.00 -7.87
CA MET A 36 -0.74 -7.35 -6.59
C MET A 36 0.15 -6.10 -6.77
N GLY A 37 1.17 -6.18 -7.64
CA GLY A 37 2.01 -5.03 -7.96
C GLY A 37 1.25 -3.87 -8.61
N ALA A 38 0.37 -4.18 -9.58
CA ALA A 38 -0.49 -3.18 -10.21
C ALA A 38 -1.45 -2.52 -9.20
N ASN A 39 -2.05 -3.32 -8.33
CA ASN A 39 -2.92 -2.84 -7.25
C ASN A 39 -2.15 -1.97 -6.24
N GLY A 40 -0.91 -2.33 -5.93
CA GLY A 40 -0.03 -1.55 -5.06
C GLY A 40 0.24 -0.15 -5.62
N ARG A 41 0.57 -0.07 -6.91
CA ARG A 41 0.72 1.22 -7.60
C ARG A 41 -0.58 2.02 -7.58
N LEU A 42 -1.71 1.40 -7.91
CA LEU A 42 -3.01 2.05 -7.92
C LEU A 42 -3.36 2.66 -6.54
N LEU A 43 -3.14 1.90 -5.47
CA LEU A 43 -3.35 2.37 -4.10
C LEU A 43 -2.44 3.56 -3.77
N ALA A 44 -1.16 3.48 -4.15
CA ALA A 44 -0.20 4.55 -3.92
C ALA A 44 -0.63 5.86 -4.60
N GLU A 45 -1.00 5.79 -5.88
CA GLU A 45 -1.45 6.96 -6.65
C GLU A 45 -2.75 7.56 -6.06
N GLN A 46 -3.71 6.72 -5.68
CA GLN A 46 -5.02 7.18 -5.19
C GLN A 46 -5.02 7.72 -3.76
N LYS A 47 -4.13 7.23 -2.88
CA LYS A 47 -4.17 7.56 -1.44
C LYS A 47 -2.96 8.33 -0.96
N PHE A 48 -1.82 8.16 -1.63
CA PHE A 48 -0.52 8.66 -1.18
C PHE A 48 0.23 9.44 -2.27
N GLY A 49 -0.45 9.79 -3.37
CA GLY A 49 0.14 10.61 -4.43
C GLY A 49 0.62 11.95 -3.88
N ARG A 50 1.82 12.38 -4.29
CA ARG A 50 2.44 13.62 -3.80
C ARG A 50 1.52 14.83 -3.95
N GLY A 51 0.87 15.00 -5.11
CA GLY A 51 -0.06 16.12 -5.34
C GLY A 51 -1.21 16.12 -4.34
N LEU A 52 -1.88 14.97 -4.19
CA LEU A 52 -2.97 14.78 -3.22
C LEU A 52 -2.55 15.10 -1.79
N LEU A 53 -1.37 14.62 -1.37
CA LEU A 53 -0.88 14.87 -0.01
C LEU A 53 -0.46 16.32 0.20
N THR A 54 0.15 16.97 -0.80
CA THR A 54 0.48 18.40 -0.74
C THR A 54 -0.76 19.26 -0.65
N GLU A 55 -1.79 19.01 -1.47
CA GLU A 55 -3.07 19.72 -1.41
C GLU A 55 -3.70 19.62 -0.02
N LYS A 56 -3.85 18.38 0.50
CA LYS A 56 -4.37 18.16 1.86
C LYS A 56 -3.57 18.87 2.95
N PHE A 57 -2.25 18.97 2.78
CA PHE A 57 -1.38 19.64 3.73
C PHE A 57 -1.56 21.16 3.68
N VAL A 58 -1.67 21.75 2.48
CA VAL A 58 -1.96 23.17 2.30
C VAL A 58 -3.33 23.52 2.86
N ASP A 59 -4.37 22.75 2.51
CA ASP A 59 -5.74 22.93 3.03
C ASP A 59 -5.75 22.94 4.57
N TRP A 60 -4.98 22.02 5.18
CA TRP A 60 -4.85 21.95 6.64
C TRP A 60 -4.15 23.18 7.24
N LEU A 61 -3.08 23.67 6.60
CA LEU A 61 -2.36 24.87 7.04
C LEU A 61 -3.22 26.13 6.92
N GLU A 62 -3.91 26.31 5.80
CA GLU A 62 -4.77 27.47 5.56
C GLU A 62 -5.98 27.47 6.50
N GLY A 63 -6.57 26.29 6.76
CA GLY A 63 -7.65 26.13 7.72
C GLY A 63 -7.26 26.46 9.16
N ALA A 64 -5.98 26.38 9.53
CA ALA A 64 -5.51 26.72 10.87
C ALA A 64 -5.39 28.25 11.12
N VAL A 65 -5.36 29.06 10.07
CA VAL A 65 -5.25 30.54 10.16
C VAL A 65 -6.61 31.22 9.97
N ALA A 66 -7.60 30.49 9.43
CA ALA A 66 -8.97 30.95 9.31
C ALA A 66 -9.73 30.85 10.65
N GLU A 67 -9.34 31.68 11.62
CA GLU A 67 -10.13 32.06 12.81
C GLU A 67 -10.38 33.58 12.83
#